data_AF-A0A8S3IVE3-F1
#
_entry.id   AF-A0A8S3IVE3-F1
#
_cell.length_a   1.000
_cell.length_b   1.000
_cell.length_c   1.000
_cell.angle_alpha   90.00
_cell.angle_beta   90.00
_cell.angle_gamma   90.00
#
_symmetry.space_group_name_H-M   'P 1'
#
loop_
_entity.id
_entity.type
_entity.pdbx_description
1 polymer ?
#
loop_
_entity_poly.entity_id
_entity_poly.type
_entity_poly.pdbx_seq_one_letter_code
_entity_poly.pdbx_strand_id
1 'polypeptide(L)'
;MNASGRQKQRSRSSFVSVRYIPTDEEEEQHRETEAQNLRVSLYEIKNIETILNLVENFNRHLHLTLMVDRFHSSRQEYYLAFSQALRDILAKNWIRTQQFYQMTGGKRVYYLSLEFYIGRYMRNTLINLDINEEMTRAAETLNIKLNDIEQLEDDAALGNGGLGRLAACFLDSMATLGIPSYGYGLRYQFGIFKQQIVDG
;
A
#
# COMPACT_ATOMS: atom_id res chain seq x y z
N MET A 1 18.85 11.22 -57.67
CA MET A 1 18.42 12.62 -57.45
C MET A 1 16.90 12.67 -57.48
N ASN A 2 16.33 12.90 -56.29
CA ASN A 2 15.04 13.51 -55.95
C ASN A 2 13.80 13.27 -56.84
N ALA A 3 12.86 12.51 -56.29
CA ALA A 3 11.43 12.78 -56.47
C ALA A 3 10.77 12.86 -55.09
N SER A 4 10.39 14.07 -54.70
CA SER A 4 9.69 14.38 -53.45
C SER A 4 8.23 13.94 -53.55
N GLY A 5 7.82 13.03 -52.67
CA GLY A 5 6.44 12.58 -52.53
C GLY A 5 5.85 13.08 -51.22
N ARG A 6 4.99 14.11 -51.31
CA ARG A 6 4.19 14.68 -50.21
C ARG A 6 3.54 13.60 -49.33
N GLN A 7 3.81 13.67 -48.03
CA GLN A 7 3.04 12.96 -47.00
C GLN A 7 1.58 13.45 -47.01
N LYS A 8 0.63 12.55 -47.34
CA LYS A 8 -0.78 12.75 -47.05
C LYS A 8 -1.01 12.43 -45.55
N GLN A 9 -1.23 13.46 -44.74
CA GLN A 9 -1.84 13.32 -43.42
C GLN A 9 -3.21 12.63 -43.58
N ARG A 10 -3.31 11.37 -43.17
CA ARG A 10 -4.58 10.69 -42.93
C ARG A 10 -4.89 10.77 -41.44
N SER A 11 -5.73 11.73 -41.08
CA SER A 11 -6.53 11.67 -39.85
C SER A 11 -7.36 10.39 -39.88
N ARG A 12 -7.09 9.45 -38.95
CA ARG A 12 -8.00 8.36 -38.59
C ARG A 12 -7.89 8.11 -37.09
N SER A 13 -8.95 8.47 -36.38
CA SER A 13 -9.28 7.99 -35.05
C SER A 13 -9.48 6.48 -35.07
N SER A 14 -8.67 5.74 -34.32
CA SER A 14 -8.94 4.36 -33.92
C SER A 14 -7.96 3.94 -32.82
N PHE A 15 -8.21 4.37 -31.58
CA PHE A 15 -7.58 3.76 -30.40
C PHE A 15 -8.34 2.48 -30.05
N VAL A 16 -8.10 1.43 -30.83
CA VAL A 16 -8.21 0.06 -30.35
C VAL A 16 -6.82 -0.51 -30.55
N SER A 17 -5.97 -0.40 -29.54
CA SER A 17 -4.70 -1.13 -29.55
C SER A 17 -5.05 -2.60 -29.35
N VAL A 18 -5.00 -3.37 -30.44
CA VAL A 18 -4.87 -4.82 -30.35
C VAL A 18 -3.54 -5.03 -29.62
N ARG A 19 -3.61 -5.32 -28.31
CA ARG A 19 -2.41 -5.63 -27.54
C ARG A 19 -1.84 -6.93 -28.09
N TYR A 20 -0.56 -6.88 -28.44
CA TYR A 20 0.21 -8.07 -28.75
C TYR A 20 0.05 -9.08 -27.61
N ILE A 21 -0.33 -10.32 -27.94
CA ILE A 21 -0.36 -11.44 -27.01
C ILE A 21 0.94 -12.21 -27.29
N PRO A 22 1.93 -12.17 -26.39
CA PRO A 22 3.20 -12.87 -26.61
C PRO A 22 2.98 -14.38 -26.68
N THR A 23 3.86 -15.09 -27.38
CA THR A 23 3.87 -16.56 -27.35
C THR A 23 4.41 -17.07 -26.01
N ASP A 24 4.08 -18.30 -25.63
CA ASP A 24 4.49 -18.87 -24.33
C ASP A 24 6.02 -18.80 -24.10
N GLU A 25 6.82 -18.97 -25.16
CA GLU A 25 8.29 -18.85 -25.14
C GLU A 25 8.78 -17.40 -24.95
N GLU A 26 8.12 -16.43 -25.58
CA GLU A 26 8.41 -15.00 -25.40
C GLU A 26 7.99 -14.51 -24.02
N GLU A 27 6.87 -15.01 -23.49
CA GLU A 27 6.48 -14.76 -22.10
C GLU A 27 7.51 -15.34 -21.13
N GLU A 28 8.07 -16.51 -21.40
CA GLU A 28 9.05 -17.16 -20.52
C GLU A 28 10.40 -16.42 -20.51
N GLN A 29 10.90 -15.98 -21.68
CA GLN A 29 12.08 -15.12 -21.75
C GLN A 29 11.85 -13.73 -21.13
N HIS A 30 10.66 -13.16 -21.29
CA HIS A 30 10.29 -11.91 -20.63
C HIS A 30 10.23 -12.08 -19.11
N ARG A 31 9.62 -13.17 -18.62
CA ARG A 31 9.56 -13.54 -17.19
C ARG A 31 10.96 -13.69 -16.60
N GLU A 32 11.89 -14.36 -17.29
CA GLU A 32 13.28 -14.53 -16.81
C GLU A 32 14.06 -13.21 -16.78
N THR A 33 13.93 -12.39 -17.82
CA THR A 33 14.60 -11.07 -17.90
C THR A 33 14.06 -10.10 -16.84
N GLU A 34 12.75 -10.07 -16.64
CA GLU A 34 12.12 -9.32 -15.55
C GLU A 34 12.53 -9.85 -14.18
N ALA A 35 12.51 -11.17 -13.97
CA ALA A 35 12.93 -11.77 -12.71
C ALA A 35 14.37 -11.38 -12.30
N GLN A 36 15.28 -11.34 -13.27
CA GLN A 36 16.67 -10.94 -13.07
C GLN A 36 16.78 -9.45 -12.70
N ASN A 37 16.03 -8.57 -13.39
CA ASN A 37 16.03 -7.12 -13.13
C ASN A 37 15.31 -6.75 -11.81
N LEU A 38 14.24 -7.47 -11.46
CA LEU A 38 13.45 -7.22 -10.25
C LEU A 38 14.22 -7.57 -8.97
N ARG A 39 15.05 -8.63 -9.00
CA ARG A 39 15.93 -9.05 -7.89
C ARG A 39 16.90 -7.95 -7.43
N VAL A 40 17.33 -7.06 -8.33
CA VAL A 40 18.31 -6.01 -8.03
C VAL A 40 17.69 -4.83 -7.25
N SER A 41 16.44 -4.47 -7.52
CA SER A 41 15.84 -3.20 -7.03
C SER A 41 15.52 -3.15 -5.52
N LEU A 42 15.21 -4.27 -4.87
CA LEU A 42 14.75 -4.29 -3.47
C LEU A 42 15.81 -4.77 -2.46
N TYR A 43 16.95 -5.26 -2.94
CA TYR A 43 18.02 -5.80 -2.10
C TYR A 43 18.74 -4.70 -1.31
N GLU A 44 18.77 -3.47 -1.84
CA GLU A 44 19.43 -2.32 -1.20
C GLU A 44 18.62 -1.71 -0.04
N ILE A 45 17.32 -2.01 0.05
CA ILE A 45 16.49 -1.55 1.17
C ILE A 45 16.77 -2.48 2.37
N LYS A 46 17.67 -2.01 3.25
CA LYS A 46 18.07 -2.63 4.53
C LYS A 46 16.86 -3.11 5.35
N ASN A 47 17.14 -3.93 6.37
CA ASN A 47 16.11 -4.45 7.26
C ASN A 47 15.50 -3.32 8.12
N ILE A 48 14.39 -2.72 7.66
CA ILE A 48 13.79 -1.51 8.27
C ILE A 48 13.26 -1.79 9.68
N GLU A 49 13.01 -3.05 10.00
CA GLU A 49 12.27 -3.51 11.19
C GLU A 49 13.07 -3.45 12.50
N THR A 50 14.38 -3.17 12.46
CA THR A 50 15.16 -3.02 13.70
C THR A 50 14.81 -1.72 14.42
N ILE A 51 14.86 -1.71 15.76
CA ILE A 51 14.53 -0.54 16.59
C ILE A 51 15.26 0.72 16.11
N LEU A 52 16.57 0.64 15.85
CA LEU A 52 17.36 1.78 15.38
C LEU A 52 16.89 2.29 14.01
N ASN A 53 16.59 1.38 13.09
CA ASN A 53 16.12 1.75 11.75
C ASN A 53 14.70 2.32 11.78
N LEU A 54 13.82 1.83 12.67
CA LEU A 54 12.49 2.37 12.89
C LEU A 54 12.56 3.82 13.42
N VAL A 55 13.44 4.07 14.39
CA VAL A 55 13.69 5.42 14.92
C VAL A 55 14.25 6.34 13.85
N GLU A 56 15.24 5.87 13.08
CA GLU A 56 15.80 6.64 11.96
C GLU A 56 14.73 6.96 10.92
N ASN A 57 13.91 5.97 10.54
CA ASN A 57 12.88 6.14 9.53
C ASN A 57 11.76 7.09 9.98
N PHE A 58 11.34 6.99 11.25
CA PHE A 58 10.43 7.96 11.86
C PHE A 58 10.99 9.39 11.75
N ASN A 59 12.24 9.61 12.17
CA ASN A 59 12.88 10.93 12.11
C ASN A 59 13.02 11.44 10.68
N ARG A 60 13.34 10.54 9.75
CA ARG A 60 13.42 10.85 8.32
C ARG A 60 12.08 11.38 7.81
N HIS A 61 10.96 10.71 8.13
CA HIS A 61 9.66 11.18 7.69
C HIS A 61 9.22 12.46 8.41
N LEU A 62 9.46 12.57 9.71
CA LEU A 62 9.14 13.78 10.45
C LEU A 62 9.86 15.02 9.86
N HIS A 63 11.17 14.91 9.64
CA HIS A 63 12.00 16.03 9.21
C HIS A 63 12.00 16.26 7.69
N LEU A 64 11.97 15.21 6.88
CA LEU A 64 12.11 15.34 5.41
C LEU A 64 10.79 15.21 4.65
N THR A 65 9.81 14.47 5.19
CA THR A 65 8.49 14.34 4.55
C THR A 65 7.50 15.39 5.07
N LEU A 66 7.42 15.56 6.39
CA LEU A 66 6.51 16.53 7.01
C LEU A 66 7.16 17.92 7.18
N MET A 67 8.49 18.01 7.07
CA MET A 67 9.24 19.27 7.17
C MET A 67 9.08 19.98 8.51
N VAL A 68 8.98 19.21 9.60
CA VAL A 68 8.83 19.72 10.97
C VAL A 68 9.95 19.21 11.88
N ASP A 69 10.27 19.98 12.91
CA ASP A 69 11.19 19.56 13.97
C ASP A 69 10.45 18.94 15.16
N ARG A 70 11.16 18.22 16.03
CA ARG A 70 10.54 17.54 17.18
C ARG A 70 9.98 18.48 18.26
N PHE A 71 10.49 19.70 18.38
CA PHE A 71 10.07 20.65 19.41
C PHE A 71 8.73 21.32 19.05
N HIS A 72 8.47 21.52 17.77
CA HIS A 72 7.24 22.14 17.27
C HIS A 72 6.21 21.14 16.73
N SER A 73 6.53 19.85 16.71
CA SER A 73 5.64 18.81 16.19
C SER A 73 4.44 18.56 17.12
N SER A 74 3.27 18.56 16.52
CA SER A 74 2.02 18.06 17.09
C SER A 74 1.98 16.54 17.17
N ARG A 75 1.06 16.01 17.99
CA ARG A 75 0.83 14.56 18.06
C ARG A 75 0.35 13.97 16.73
N GLN A 76 -0.41 14.73 15.94
CA GLN A 76 -0.84 14.30 14.61
C GLN A 76 0.35 14.12 13.66
N GLU A 77 1.37 14.99 13.71
CA GLU A 77 2.57 14.84 12.88
C GLU A 77 3.39 13.61 13.28
N TYR A 78 3.44 13.28 14.57
CA TYR A 78 4.02 12.01 15.02
C TYR A 78 3.27 10.80 14.48
N TYR A 79 1.94 10.82 14.54
CA TYR A 79 1.12 9.77 13.92
C TYR A 79 1.41 9.61 12.43
N LEU A 80 1.46 10.71 11.68
CA LEU A 80 1.76 10.69 10.26
C LEU A 80 3.17 10.16 9.98
N ALA A 81 4.18 10.56 10.76
CA ALA A 81 5.54 10.08 10.61
C ALA A 81 5.67 8.57 10.88
N PHE A 82 5.04 8.06 11.94
CA PHE A 82 4.98 6.61 12.20
C PHE A 82 4.23 5.86 11.10
N SER A 83 3.10 6.41 10.63
CA SER A 83 2.32 5.82 9.53
C SER A 83 3.12 5.71 8.24
N GLN A 84 3.93 6.72 7.90
CA GLN A 84 4.83 6.67 6.74
C GLN A 84 5.95 5.64 6.92
N ALA A 85 6.57 5.59 8.11
CA ALA A 85 7.59 4.59 8.40
C ALA A 85 7.05 3.16 8.29
N LEU A 86 5.82 2.92 8.76
CA LEU A 86 5.15 1.63 8.64
C LEU A 86 4.77 1.31 7.19
N ARG A 87 4.31 2.31 6.44
CA ARG A 87 3.99 2.21 5.01
C ARG A 87 5.20 1.78 4.19
N ASP A 88 6.41 2.22 4.52
CA ASP A 88 7.62 1.80 3.80
C ASP A 88 7.87 0.28 3.89
N ILE A 89 7.64 -0.31 5.07
CA ILE A 89 7.75 -1.76 5.28
C ILE A 89 6.69 -2.48 4.44
N LEU A 90 5.43 -2.00 4.49
CA LEU A 90 4.35 -2.53 3.66
C LEU A 90 4.64 -2.41 2.16
N ALA A 91 5.17 -1.28 1.70
CA ALA A 91 5.48 -1.04 0.29
C ALA A 91 6.53 -2.04 -0.21
N LYS A 92 7.57 -2.30 0.58
CA LYS A 92 8.59 -3.30 0.28
C LYS A 92 7.97 -4.69 0.09
N ASN A 93 7.12 -5.11 1.03
CA ASN A 93 6.46 -6.42 0.97
C ASN A 93 5.45 -6.51 -0.17
N TRP A 94 4.67 -5.43 -0.40
CA TRP A 94 3.73 -5.33 -1.50
C TRP A 94 4.40 -5.51 -2.86
N ILE A 95 5.51 -4.81 -3.12
CA ILE A 95 6.23 -4.92 -4.39
C ILE A 95 6.73 -6.36 -4.59
N ARG A 96 7.31 -6.99 -3.56
CA ARG A 96 7.76 -8.40 -3.64
C ARG A 96 6.61 -9.34 -4.00
N THR A 97 5.46 -9.20 -3.36
CA THR A 97 4.27 -10.02 -3.62
C THR A 97 3.75 -9.82 -5.03
N GLN A 98 3.69 -8.58 -5.53
CA GLN A 98 3.24 -8.29 -6.89
C GLN A 98 4.18 -8.90 -7.95
N GLN A 99 5.50 -8.78 -7.75
CA GLN A 99 6.50 -9.40 -8.61
C GLN A 99 6.33 -10.93 -8.64
N PHE A 100 6.17 -11.54 -7.46
CA PHE A 100 5.93 -12.97 -7.35
C PHE A 100 4.66 -13.42 -8.11
N TYR A 101 3.56 -12.68 -7.99
CA TYR A 101 2.32 -12.97 -8.71
C TYR A 101 2.38 -12.72 -10.22
N GLN A 102 3.32 -11.90 -10.70
CA GLN A 102 3.58 -11.72 -12.13
C GLN A 102 4.41 -12.88 -12.68
N MET A 103 5.48 -13.26 -11.97
CA MET A 103 6.37 -14.34 -12.39
C MET A 103 5.70 -15.72 -12.39
N THR A 104 4.83 -16.00 -11.41
CA THR A 104 4.20 -17.32 -11.26
C THR A 104 2.97 -17.54 -12.16
N GLY A 105 2.42 -16.49 -12.78
CA GLY A 105 1.33 -16.61 -13.76
C GLY A 105 0.01 -17.24 -13.25
N GLY A 106 -0.22 -17.28 -11.93
CA GLY A 106 -1.36 -17.99 -11.33
C GLY A 106 -2.73 -17.31 -11.49
N LYS A 107 -3.81 -18.10 -11.33
CA LYS A 107 -5.19 -17.60 -11.28
C LYS A 107 -5.37 -16.61 -10.13
N ARG A 108 -6.07 -15.51 -10.38
CA ARG A 108 -6.31 -14.44 -9.40
C ARG A 108 -7.78 -14.36 -8.98
N VAL A 109 -8.02 -14.01 -7.72
CA VAL A 109 -9.34 -13.75 -7.18
C VAL A 109 -9.60 -12.25 -7.14
N TYR A 110 -10.72 -11.80 -7.68
CA TYR A 110 -11.14 -10.40 -7.64
C TYR A 110 -12.42 -10.28 -6.81
N TYR A 111 -12.30 -9.74 -5.61
CA TYR A 111 -13.42 -9.54 -4.70
C TYR A 111 -14.01 -8.14 -4.91
N LEU A 112 -15.16 -8.09 -5.56
CA LEU A 112 -15.90 -6.85 -5.82
C LEU A 112 -16.88 -6.60 -4.67
N SER A 113 -16.74 -5.46 -3.98
CA SER A 113 -17.70 -5.02 -2.96
C SER A 113 -17.90 -3.52 -3.05
N LEU A 114 -19.13 -3.08 -2.80
CA LEU A 114 -19.42 -1.66 -2.64
C LEU A 114 -18.88 -1.11 -1.31
N GLU A 115 -18.72 -1.96 -0.29
CA GLU A 115 -18.29 -1.55 1.03
C GLU A 115 -17.11 -2.39 1.54
N PHE A 116 -16.17 -1.74 2.22
CA PHE A 116 -15.09 -2.36 2.98
C PHE A 116 -14.93 -1.65 4.32
N TYR A 117 -15.37 -2.29 5.39
CA TYR A 117 -15.25 -1.72 6.74
C TYR A 117 -13.96 -2.20 7.40
N ILE A 118 -12.85 -1.57 7.03
CA ILE A 118 -11.50 -1.98 7.46
C ILE A 118 -11.20 -1.54 8.90
N GLY A 119 -11.64 -0.34 9.28
CA GLY A 119 -11.31 0.30 10.56
C GLY A 119 -9.93 0.98 10.53
N ARG A 120 -9.27 1.05 11.68
CA ARG A 120 -7.88 1.53 11.84
C ARG A 120 -6.86 0.52 11.32
N TYR A 121 -5.83 1.00 10.63
CA TYR A 121 -4.81 0.18 9.99
C TYR A 121 -3.58 -0.05 10.85
N MET A 122 -3.12 0.97 11.60
CA MET A 122 -1.79 0.96 12.22
C MET A 122 -1.60 -0.25 13.13
N ARG A 123 -2.53 -0.44 14.08
CA ARG A 123 -2.55 -1.60 14.98
C ARG A 123 -2.55 -2.93 14.23
N ASN A 124 -3.43 -3.06 13.23
CA ASN A 124 -3.58 -4.31 12.48
C ASN A 124 -2.31 -4.64 11.69
N THR A 125 -1.69 -3.63 11.08
CA THR A 125 -0.42 -3.79 10.37
C THR A 125 0.72 -4.19 11.29
N LEU A 126 0.83 -3.58 12.49
CA LEU A 126 1.87 -3.95 13.46
C LEU A 126 1.76 -5.41 13.90
N ILE A 127 0.53 -5.90 14.10
CA ILE A 127 0.27 -7.31 14.45
C ILE A 127 0.60 -8.23 13.27
N ASN A 128 0.12 -7.91 12.06
CA ASN A 128 0.32 -8.77 10.89
C ASN A 128 1.77 -8.81 10.40
N LEU A 129 2.58 -7.81 10.73
CA LEU A 129 4.02 -7.79 10.47
C LEU A 129 4.84 -8.36 11.64
N ASP A 130 4.23 -8.64 12.79
CA ASP A 130 4.89 -9.08 14.02
C ASP A 130 6.00 -8.13 14.51
N ILE A 131 5.76 -6.81 14.40
CA ILE A 131 6.73 -5.76 14.79
C ILE A 131 6.21 -4.82 15.88
N ASN A 132 5.12 -5.22 16.55
CA ASN A 132 4.48 -4.37 17.55
C ASN A 132 5.42 -4.03 18.72
N GLU A 133 6.23 -4.98 19.17
CA GLU A 133 7.19 -4.75 20.26
C GLU A 133 8.32 -3.81 19.83
N GLU A 134 8.90 -4.04 18.66
CA GLU A 134 9.97 -3.24 18.08
C GLU A 134 9.52 -1.79 17.90
N MET A 135 8.31 -1.59 17.36
CA MET A 135 7.74 -0.26 17.17
C MET A 135 7.44 0.42 18.51
N THR A 136 6.97 -0.33 19.50
CA THR A 136 6.74 0.20 20.86
C THR A 136 8.04 0.66 21.48
N ARG A 137 9.09 -0.17 21.45
CA ARG A 137 10.41 0.18 21.98
C ARG A 137 11.03 1.36 21.23
N ALA A 138 10.88 1.41 19.90
CA ALA A 138 11.32 2.54 19.09
C ALA A 138 10.62 3.84 19.50
N ALA A 139 9.30 3.81 19.69
CA ALA A 139 8.56 4.97 20.20
C ALA A 139 9.01 5.38 21.62
N GLU A 140 9.28 4.42 22.49
CA GLU A 140 9.80 4.68 23.85
C GLU A 140 11.16 5.36 23.84
N THR A 141 12.08 4.99 22.93
CA THR A 141 13.38 5.70 22.78
C THR A 141 13.22 7.16 22.36
N LEU A 142 12.06 7.51 21.78
CA LEU A 142 11.69 8.87 21.40
C LEU A 142 10.85 9.57 22.47
N ASN A 143 10.64 8.93 23.63
CA ASN A 143 9.76 9.34 24.71
C ASN A 143 8.29 9.51 24.26
N ILE A 144 7.84 8.69 23.30
CA ILE A 144 6.47 8.70 22.76
C ILE A 144 5.77 7.39 23.18
N LYS A 145 4.53 7.50 23.66
CA LYS A 145 3.68 6.34 23.90
C LYS A 145 2.95 5.94 22.62
N LEU A 146 3.26 4.76 22.08
CA LEU A 146 2.67 4.30 20.82
C LEU A 146 1.14 4.22 20.87
N ASN A 147 0.56 3.77 21.99
CA ASN A 147 -0.89 3.70 22.17
C ASN A 147 -1.59 5.06 22.03
N ASP A 148 -0.95 6.15 22.47
CA ASP A 148 -1.52 7.50 22.34
C ASP A 148 -1.52 7.95 20.87
N ILE A 149 -0.58 7.44 20.07
CA ILE A 149 -0.48 7.69 18.64
C ILE A 149 -1.53 6.87 17.86
N GLU A 150 -1.72 5.59 18.20
CA GLU A 150 -2.74 4.73 17.57
C GLU A 150 -4.17 5.26 17.75
N GLN A 151 -4.43 6.04 18.80
CA GLN A 151 -5.74 6.67 19.04
C GLN A 151 -6.02 7.88 18.15
N LEU A 152 -5.01 8.42 17.47
CA LEU A 152 -5.16 9.55 16.56
C LEU A 152 -5.58 9.13 15.15
N GLU A 153 -5.52 7.83 14.85
CA GLU A 153 -5.95 7.30 13.57
C GLU A 153 -7.48 7.33 13.45
N ASP A 154 -7.98 8.00 12.42
CA ASP A 154 -9.39 7.96 12.06
C ASP A 154 -9.75 6.62 11.41
N ASP A 155 -10.94 6.09 11.72
CA ASP A 155 -11.48 4.92 11.03
C ASP A 155 -11.75 5.23 9.56
N ALA A 156 -11.36 4.30 8.67
CA ALA A 156 -11.69 4.41 7.25
C ALA A 156 -13.20 4.23 7.02
N ALA A 157 -13.88 5.32 6.68
CA ALA A 157 -15.31 5.36 6.38
C ALA A 157 -15.64 4.80 4.97
N LEU A 158 -15.25 3.56 4.72
CA LEU A 158 -15.41 2.84 3.45
C LEU A 158 -16.48 1.76 3.47
N GLY A 159 -17.19 1.61 4.59
CA GLY A 159 -18.31 0.69 4.78
C GLY A 159 -19.00 0.98 6.10
N ASN A 160 -20.22 0.46 6.27
CA ASN A 160 -21.08 0.87 7.39
C ASN A 160 -21.50 -0.29 8.29
N GLY A 161 -21.64 -1.48 7.70
CA GLY A 161 -22.24 -2.64 8.37
C GLY A 161 -21.45 -3.94 8.24
N GLY A 162 -22.12 -5.03 8.59
CA GLY A 162 -21.55 -6.38 8.60
C GLY A 162 -21.07 -6.86 7.23
N LEU A 163 -21.69 -6.42 6.13
CA LEU A 163 -21.24 -6.75 4.77
C LEU A 163 -19.83 -6.20 4.51
N GLY A 164 -19.62 -4.91 4.80
CA GLY A 164 -18.30 -4.29 4.66
C GLY A 164 -17.26 -4.93 5.58
N ARG A 165 -17.66 -5.35 6.80
CA ARG A 165 -16.75 -6.03 7.72
C ARG A 165 -16.40 -7.45 7.25
N LEU A 166 -17.36 -8.18 6.69
CA LEU A 166 -17.13 -9.49 6.09
C LEU A 166 -16.13 -9.38 4.93
N ALA A 167 -16.32 -8.40 4.04
CA ALA A 167 -15.40 -8.11 2.94
C ALA A 167 -13.98 -7.83 3.45
N ALA A 168 -13.84 -6.99 4.50
CA ALA A 168 -12.54 -6.70 5.10
C ALA A 168 -11.88 -7.95 5.71
N CYS A 169 -12.63 -8.77 6.46
CA CYS A 169 -12.10 -10.02 7.03
C CYS A 169 -11.69 -11.04 5.95
N PHE A 170 -12.39 -11.08 4.81
CA PHE A 170 -11.98 -11.91 3.68
C PHE A 170 -10.67 -11.45 3.06
N LEU A 171 -10.44 -10.14 2.91
CA LEU A 171 -9.16 -9.63 2.43
C LEU A 171 -7.99 -10.03 3.35
N ASP A 172 -8.17 -9.88 4.66
CA ASP A 172 -7.16 -10.25 5.66
C ASP A 172 -6.88 -11.77 5.66
N SER A 173 -7.93 -12.59 5.54
CA SER A 173 -7.80 -14.05 5.43
C SER A 173 -7.10 -14.48 4.15
N MET A 174 -7.42 -13.86 3.01
CA MET A 174 -6.77 -14.18 1.73
C MET A 174 -5.29 -13.79 1.75
N ALA A 175 -4.94 -12.65 2.37
CA ALA A 175 -3.55 -12.24 2.56
C ALA A 175 -2.79 -13.25 3.44
N THR A 176 -3.39 -13.68 4.57
CA THR A 176 -2.81 -14.66 5.49
C THR A 176 -2.59 -16.02 4.83
N LEU A 177 -3.54 -16.47 4.01
CA LEU A 177 -3.45 -17.75 3.27
C LEU A 177 -2.56 -17.68 2.02
N GLY A 178 -2.00 -16.51 1.70
CA GLY A 178 -1.18 -16.31 0.49
C GLY A 178 -1.96 -16.42 -0.82
N ILE A 179 -3.29 -16.26 -0.78
CA ILE A 179 -4.15 -16.37 -1.95
C ILE A 179 -3.99 -15.10 -2.80
N PRO A 180 -3.58 -15.21 -4.09
CA PRO A 180 -3.44 -14.07 -4.99
C PRO A 180 -4.79 -13.43 -5.26
N SER A 181 -5.08 -12.37 -4.51
CA SER A 181 -6.40 -11.75 -4.47
C SER A 181 -6.33 -10.22 -4.41
N TYR A 182 -7.41 -9.59 -4.88
CA TYR A 182 -7.56 -8.13 -4.90
C TYR A 182 -8.98 -7.75 -4.49
N GLY A 183 -9.10 -6.75 -3.61
CA GLY A 183 -10.36 -6.09 -3.30
C GLY A 183 -10.59 -4.88 -4.20
N TYR A 184 -11.76 -4.78 -4.80
CA TYR A 184 -12.18 -3.61 -5.58
C TYR A 184 -13.44 -3.02 -4.97
N GLY A 185 -13.41 -1.71 -4.75
CA GLY A 185 -14.54 -0.94 -4.23
C GLY A 185 -14.42 0.54 -4.56
N LEU A 186 -15.20 1.35 -3.86
CA LEU A 186 -15.26 2.80 -4.04
C LEU A 186 -14.56 3.53 -2.89
N ARG A 187 -13.82 4.60 -3.21
CA ARG A 187 -13.23 5.48 -2.20
C ARG A 187 -14.23 6.58 -1.85
N TYR A 188 -15.07 6.32 -0.85
CA TYR A 188 -16.01 7.32 -0.34
C TYR A 188 -15.27 8.45 0.38
N GLN A 189 -15.61 9.70 0.04
CA GLN A 189 -14.99 10.88 0.66
C GLN A 189 -15.54 11.16 2.07
N PHE A 190 -16.81 10.85 2.31
CA PHE A 190 -17.53 11.26 3.52
C PHE A 190 -18.14 10.09 4.32
N GLY A 191 -17.94 8.84 3.89
CA GLY A 191 -18.65 7.70 4.47
C GLY A 191 -20.18 7.83 4.33
N ILE A 192 -20.92 7.31 5.32
CA ILE A 192 -22.39 7.43 5.39
C ILE A 192 -22.84 8.66 6.17
N PHE A 193 -22.44 8.77 7.44
CA PHE A 193 -22.65 9.91 8.35
C PHE A 193 -21.79 9.74 9.61
N LYS A 194 -21.57 10.83 10.35
CA LYS A 194 -21.02 10.82 11.71
C LYS A 194 -22.15 11.08 12.70
N GLN A 195 -22.50 10.09 13.51
CA GLN A 195 -23.61 10.22 14.46
C GLN A 195 -23.19 11.10 15.63
N GLN A 196 -24.02 12.09 15.95
CA GLN A 196 -23.94 12.87 17.17
C GLN A 196 -25.32 12.84 17.83
N ILE A 197 -25.38 12.48 19.11
CA ILE A 197 -26.61 12.52 19.91
C ILE A 197 -26.64 13.87 20.65
N VAL A 198 -27.70 14.64 20.46
CA VAL A 198 -27.90 15.94 21.13
C VAL A 198 -29.29 15.91 21.75
N ASP A 199 -29.35 15.93 23.07
CA ASP A 199 -30.59 15.90 23.86
C ASP A 199 -31.51 14.66 23.68
N GLY A 200 -30.95 13.54 23.17
CA GLY A 200 -31.67 12.27 22.99
C GLY A 200 -32.04 12.00 21.54
#